data_AF-A0A553JK72-F1
#
_entry.id   AF-A0A553JK72-F1
#
_cell.length_a   1.000
_cell.length_b   1.000
_cell.length_c   1.000
_cell.angle_alpha   90.00
_cell.angle_beta   90.00
_cell.angle_gamma   90.00
#
_symmetry.space_group_name_H-M   'P 1'
#
loop_
_entity.id
_entity.type
_entity.pdbx_description
1 polymer ?
#
loop_
_entity_poly.entity_id
_entity_poly.type
_entity_poly.pdbx_seq_one_letter_code
_entity_poly.pdbx_strand_id
1 'polypeptide(L)'
;MSILKKTLISMCLISASGIVGATTVTGNVAVDNDFIVVHSPGSGAQNNVVYRGAHGSQWRNVESFNFNIKSDPSALKTCSVSVIAWGDGKVSQGMSAILKADNAVYSGSGRFKAYQSNITSSGWAQNGGPNASQINALISASLANGQSPYNFPGTVASGTSPWGSLNFPLANSVNTNNFKWIWSTNNLRKKTYSVFTTTCDNLVKAKPVAVPMPGEHYQCYNVKEGDRLPNETIMIEDQFGKTRAVLGKPVLLCNPSSKRHNDKFFRIQNKERHLVCYNYVKQDKVRSQRLEINNQFAPDQIVNGQRELFCVPSSKKHLSRINPGRPIKKEAGVSRPLNFKAH
;
A
#
# COMPACT_ATOMS: atom_id res chain seq x y z
N MET A 1 16.04 7.09 60.77
CA MET A 1 14.93 6.33 60.15
C MET A 1 13.96 7.35 59.55
N SER A 2 13.59 7.41 58.28
CA SER A 2 13.75 6.49 57.15
C SER A 2 13.91 7.30 55.86
N ILE A 3 14.84 6.85 55.02
CA ILE A 3 15.00 7.22 53.62
C ILE A 3 13.71 6.88 52.86
N LEU A 4 13.02 7.89 52.29
CA LEU A 4 12.00 7.63 51.27
C LEU A 4 12.55 7.99 49.88
N LYS A 5 12.67 6.93 49.09
CA LYS A 5 13.16 6.85 47.72
C LYS A 5 12.39 7.79 46.79
N LYS A 6 13.11 8.62 46.04
CA LYS A 6 12.60 9.27 44.82
C LYS A 6 12.50 8.19 43.74
N THR A 7 11.30 7.68 43.51
CA THR A 7 11.02 6.76 42.41
C THR A 7 10.96 7.58 41.12
N LEU A 8 11.89 7.29 40.21
CA LEU A 8 11.90 7.76 38.83
C LEU A 8 10.59 7.34 38.15
N ILE A 9 9.77 8.32 37.77
CA ILE A 9 8.71 8.13 36.80
C ILE A 9 9.40 7.96 35.44
N SER A 10 9.69 6.70 35.08
CA SER A 10 9.96 6.33 33.70
C SER A 10 8.66 6.53 32.93
N MET A 11 8.48 7.73 32.38
CA MET A 11 7.45 7.96 31.37
C MET A 11 7.80 7.09 30.18
N CYS A 12 7.10 5.95 30.10
CA CYS A 12 7.00 5.14 28.91
C CYS A 12 6.53 6.07 27.79
N LEU A 13 7.47 6.48 26.93
CA LEU A 13 7.19 7.00 25.60
C LEU A 13 6.48 5.87 24.85
N ILE A 14 5.15 5.83 24.99
CA ILE A 14 4.30 5.17 24.00
C ILE A 14 4.48 6.01 22.74
N SER A 15 5.52 5.66 21.98
CA SER A 15 5.50 5.91 20.56
C SER A 15 4.19 5.31 20.07
N ALA A 16 3.26 6.19 19.68
CA ALA A 16 2.16 5.80 18.82
C ALA A 16 2.79 5.27 17.54
N SER A 17 3.15 3.99 17.58
CA SER A 17 3.60 3.21 16.46
C SER A 17 2.44 3.28 15.50
N GLY A 18 2.64 4.02 14.41
CA GLY A 18 1.63 4.25 13.38
C GLY A 18 0.96 2.92 13.07
N ILE A 19 -0.37 2.97 12.99
CA ILE A 19 -1.26 1.85 12.65
C ILE A 19 -0.55 0.94 11.66
N VAL A 20 0.02 -0.17 12.14
CA VAL A 20 0.70 -1.13 11.28
C VAL A 20 -0.41 -1.72 10.44
N GLY A 21 -0.50 -1.28 9.17
CA GLY A 21 -1.46 -1.85 8.26
C GLY A 21 -1.21 -3.34 8.19
N ALA A 22 -2.13 -4.13 8.69
CA ALA A 22 -2.10 -5.57 8.54
C ALA A 22 -3.24 -5.95 7.61
N THR A 23 -2.96 -6.82 6.66
CA THR A 23 -3.96 -7.39 5.75
C THR A 23 -4.16 -8.85 6.13
N THR A 24 -5.41 -9.25 6.30
CA THR A 24 -5.77 -10.64 6.60
C THR A 24 -5.64 -11.47 5.32
N VAL A 25 -4.84 -12.53 5.42
CA VAL A 25 -4.73 -13.58 4.42
C VAL A 25 -5.64 -14.72 4.85
N THR A 26 -6.46 -15.19 3.92
CA THR A 26 -7.24 -16.42 4.03
C THR A 26 -6.58 -17.50 3.19
N GLY A 27 -6.57 -18.73 3.67
CA GLY A 27 -6.01 -19.87 2.97
C GLY A 27 -6.97 -21.05 2.96
N ASN A 28 -7.02 -21.74 1.83
CA ASN A 28 -7.67 -23.02 1.63
C ASN A 28 -6.65 -23.98 1.04
N VAL A 29 -6.33 -25.08 1.71
CA VAL A 29 -5.24 -25.98 1.32
C VAL A 29 -5.69 -27.44 1.45
N ALA A 30 -5.33 -28.25 0.46
CA ALA A 30 -5.36 -29.71 0.54
C ALA A 30 -3.99 -30.25 0.13
N VAL A 31 -3.44 -31.16 0.94
CA VAL A 31 -2.11 -31.76 0.73
C VAL A 31 -2.24 -33.25 0.92
N ASP A 32 -1.56 -34.05 0.09
CA ASP A 32 -1.49 -35.49 0.30
C ASP A 32 -0.81 -35.83 1.63
N ASN A 33 -1.63 -36.23 2.61
CA ASN A 33 -1.33 -36.44 4.02
C ASN A 33 -1.20 -35.17 4.86
N ASP A 34 0.00 -34.60 5.01
CA ASP A 34 0.22 -33.65 6.10
C ASP A 34 0.99 -32.40 5.69
N PHE A 35 0.71 -31.30 6.39
CA PHE A 35 1.33 -30.03 6.12
C PHE A 35 1.28 -29.07 7.31
N ILE A 36 2.17 -28.08 7.24
CA ILE A 36 2.06 -26.85 8.01
C ILE A 36 2.11 -25.65 7.07
N VAL A 37 1.51 -24.56 7.49
CA VAL A 37 1.63 -23.27 6.82
C VAL A 37 2.48 -22.36 7.70
N VAL A 38 3.52 -21.80 7.10
CA VAL A 38 4.48 -20.97 7.78
C VAL A 38 4.49 -19.59 7.12
N HIS A 39 4.26 -18.58 7.93
CA HIS A 39 4.48 -17.19 7.57
C HIS A 39 5.87 -16.78 8.02
N SER A 40 6.72 -16.42 7.07
CA SER A 40 8.00 -15.76 7.32
C SER A 40 7.79 -14.25 7.16
N PRO A 41 7.79 -13.46 8.26
CA PRO A 41 7.47 -12.03 8.17
C PRO A 41 8.53 -11.18 7.44
N GLY A 42 9.68 -11.77 7.12
CA GLY A 42 10.82 -11.07 6.54
C GLY A 42 11.65 -10.31 7.58
N SER A 43 12.67 -9.58 7.10
CA SER A 43 13.51 -8.67 7.91
C SER A 43 14.15 -9.30 9.15
N GLY A 44 14.56 -10.58 9.07
CA GLY A 44 15.20 -11.31 10.17
C GLY A 44 14.26 -11.71 11.31
N ALA A 45 12.94 -11.51 11.15
CA ALA A 45 11.95 -11.98 12.11
C ALA A 45 11.83 -13.51 12.11
N GLN A 46 11.40 -14.08 13.23
CA GLN A 46 11.18 -15.52 13.35
C GLN A 46 10.02 -16.00 12.45
N ASN A 47 10.20 -17.20 11.89
CA ASN A 47 9.16 -17.90 11.15
C ASN A 47 8.05 -18.36 12.10
N ASN A 48 6.80 -18.13 11.71
CA ASN A 48 5.63 -18.46 12.51
C ASN A 48 4.80 -19.53 11.81
N VAL A 49 4.59 -20.67 12.47
CA VAL A 49 3.60 -21.66 12.03
C VAL A 49 2.22 -21.08 12.28
N VAL A 50 1.54 -20.68 11.20
CA VAL A 50 0.20 -20.06 11.26
C VAL A 50 -0.91 -21.09 11.13
N TYR A 51 -0.60 -22.29 10.63
CA TYR A 51 -1.55 -23.39 10.56
C TYR A 51 -0.84 -24.75 10.59
N ARG A 52 -1.51 -25.74 11.18
CA ARG A 52 -1.10 -27.16 11.20
C ARG A 52 -2.26 -27.97 10.64
N GLY A 53 -1.99 -28.80 9.63
CA GLY A 53 -2.97 -29.69 9.03
C GLY A 53 -3.57 -30.62 10.09
N ALA A 54 -4.88 -30.76 10.11
CA ALA A 54 -5.62 -31.53 11.10
C ALA A 54 -6.04 -32.91 10.57
N HIS A 55 -6.10 -33.08 9.25
CA HIS A 55 -6.79 -34.23 8.66
C HIS A 55 -5.87 -35.34 8.17
N GLY A 56 -4.55 -35.13 8.09
CA GLY A 56 -3.60 -36.19 7.77
C GLY A 56 -4.04 -37.01 6.54
N SER A 57 -4.20 -38.32 6.72
CA SER A 57 -4.65 -39.24 5.67
C SER A 57 -6.03 -38.93 5.07
N GLN A 58 -6.86 -38.13 5.73
CA GLN A 58 -8.13 -37.61 5.20
C GLN A 58 -7.92 -36.33 4.36
N TRP A 59 -6.86 -36.29 3.56
CA TRP A 59 -6.41 -35.14 2.77
C TRP A 59 -7.43 -34.53 1.81
N ARG A 60 -8.53 -35.26 1.51
CA ARG A 60 -9.65 -34.74 0.70
C ARG A 60 -10.38 -33.57 1.40
N ASN A 61 -10.21 -33.43 2.71
CA ASN A 61 -10.73 -32.30 3.46
C ASN A 61 -9.90 -31.05 3.15
N VAL A 62 -10.51 -30.09 2.46
CA VAL A 62 -9.88 -28.78 2.24
C VAL A 62 -9.88 -28.01 3.55
N GLU A 63 -8.68 -27.71 4.04
CA GLU A 63 -8.47 -27.08 5.31
C GLU A 63 -8.38 -25.56 5.17
N SER A 64 -9.03 -24.83 6.07
CA SER A 64 -9.20 -23.38 5.99
C SER A 64 -8.57 -22.68 7.18
N PHE A 65 -7.88 -21.57 6.92
CA PHE A 65 -7.22 -20.78 7.96
C PHE A 65 -7.12 -19.31 7.58
N ASN A 66 -6.77 -18.47 8.55
CA ASN A 66 -6.43 -17.09 8.32
C ASN A 66 -5.30 -16.63 9.24
N PHE A 67 -4.56 -15.62 8.80
CA PHE A 67 -3.53 -14.94 9.58
C PHE A 67 -3.28 -13.54 8.99
N ASN A 68 -2.54 -12.71 9.71
CA ASN A 68 -2.27 -11.33 9.28
C ASN A 68 -0.83 -11.18 8.76
N ILE A 69 -0.69 -10.44 7.65
CA ILE A 69 0.60 -10.01 7.10
C ILE A 69 0.68 -8.49 7.20
N LYS A 70 1.85 -7.98 7.62
CA LYS A 70 2.12 -6.53 7.62
C LYS A 70 2.21 -6.04 6.17
N SER A 71 1.43 -5.03 5.85
CA SER A 71 1.42 -4.35 4.53
C SER A 71 2.52 -3.28 4.39
N ASP A 72 3.52 -3.29 5.26
CA ASP A 72 4.69 -2.42 5.16
C ASP A 72 5.53 -2.78 3.92
N PRO A 73 5.90 -1.82 3.03
CA PRO A 73 6.63 -2.11 1.81
C PRO A 73 7.99 -2.80 2.02
N SER A 74 8.70 -2.49 3.11
CA SER A 74 10.01 -3.08 3.40
C SER A 74 9.88 -4.53 3.90
N ALA A 75 8.87 -4.80 4.73
CA ALA A 75 8.56 -6.16 5.19
C ALA A 75 8.13 -7.06 4.02
N LEU A 76 7.23 -6.57 3.16
CA LEU A 76 6.70 -7.36 2.03
C LEU A 76 7.76 -7.85 1.05
N LYS A 77 8.87 -7.11 0.87
CA LYS A 77 9.99 -7.50 -0.02
C LYS A 77 10.72 -8.77 0.40
N THR A 78 10.71 -9.09 1.69
CA THR A 78 11.42 -10.26 2.25
C THR A 78 10.49 -11.27 2.90
N CYS A 79 9.21 -10.93 3.01
CA CYS A 79 8.17 -11.78 3.57
C CYS A 79 7.79 -12.90 2.59
N SER A 80 7.51 -14.08 3.13
CA SER A 80 6.97 -15.21 2.37
C SER A 80 5.95 -16.03 3.15
N VAL A 81 5.09 -16.73 2.40
CA VAL A 81 4.17 -17.75 2.93
C VAL A 81 4.56 -19.07 2.30
N SER A 82 4.85 -20.06 3.15
CA SER A 82 5.26 -21.40 2.72
C SER A 82 4.29 -22.46 3.22
N VAL A 83 3.84 -23.33 2.34
CA VAL A 83 3.21 -24.60 2.70
C VAL A 83 4.31 -25.65 2.71
N ILE A 84 4.58 -26.21 3.89
CA ILE A 84 5.53 -27.33 4.05
C ILE A 84 4.70 -28.59 4.15
N ALA A 85 4.77 -29.42 3.11
CA ALA A 85 4.01 -30.64 2.91
C ALA A 85 4.90 -31.87 3.09
N TRP A 86 4.35 -32.96 3.62
CA TRP A 86 4.97 -34.27 3.61
C TRP A 86 3.92 -35.36 3.68
N GLY A 87 4.30 -36.55 3.23
CA GLY A 87 3.40 -37.69 3.28
C GLY A 87 4.09 -38.97 3.68
N ASP A 88 3.30 -40.04 3.62
CA ASP A 88 3.72 -41.38 4.00
C ASP A 88 4.61 -42.08 2.95
N GLY A 89 4.79 -41.43 1.78
CA GLY A 89 5.62 -41.86 0.65
C GLY A 89 5.01 -42.98 -0.19
N LYS A 90 3.71 -43.29 -0.03
CA LYS A 90 3.06 -44.41 -0.72
C LYS A 90 2.48 -44.04 -2.09
N VAL A 91 1.89 -42.85 -2.22
CA VAL A 91 1.31 -42.34 -3.47
C VAL A 91 1.63 -40.86 -3.64
N SER A 92 1.45 -40.36 -4.86
CA SER A 92 1.71 -39.00 -5.32
C SER A 92 1.73 -37.92 -4.23
N GLN A 93 2.89 -37.33 -3.93
CA GLN A 93 2.99 -36.18 -3.03
C GLN A 93 2.75 -34.87 -3.79
N GLY A 94 1.82 -34.06 -3.28
CA GLY A 94 1.53 -32.76 -3.86
C GLY A 94 0.61 -31.94 -2.99
N MET A 95 0.37 -30.72 -3.44
CA MET A 95 -0.61 -29.83 -2.82
C MET A 95 -1.48 -29.14 -3.85
N SER A 96 -2.67 -28.74 -3.40
CA SER A 96 -3.50 -27.73 -4.04
C SER A 96 -3.88 -26.67 -3.00
N ALA A 97 -3.75 -25.40 -3.38
CA ALA A 97 -3.92 -24.30 -2.44
C ALA A 97 -4.48 -23.06 -3.12
N ILE A 98 -5.32 -22.32 -2.39
CA ILE A 98 -5.69 -20.94 -2.67
C ILE A 98 -5.30 -20.12 -1.44
N LEU A 99 -4.47 -19.10 -1.64
CA LEU A 99 -4.18 -18.06 -0.66
C LEU A 99 -4.75 -16.75 -1.20
N LYS A 100 -5.53 -16.03 -0.39
CA LYS A 100 -6.22 -14.82 -0.83
C LYS A 100 -6.13 -13.71 0.21
N ALA A 101 -5.75 -12.53 -0.27
CA ALA A 101 -5.84 -11.25 0.41
C ALA A 101 -6.27 -10.18 -0.61
N ASP A 102 -5.45 -9.16 -0.87
CA ASP A 102 -5.69 -8.15 -1.92
C ASP A 102 -5.68 -8.79 -3.32
N ASN A 103 -4.84 -9.82 -3.49
CA ASN A 103 -4.78 -10.68 -4.67
C ASN A 103 -4.99 -12.15 -4.26
N ALA A 104 -5.39 -12.98 -5.24
CA ALA A 104 -5.47 -14.43 -5.07
C ALA A 104 -4.24 -15.10 -5.72
N VAL A 105 -3.58 -15.97 -4.95
CA VAL A 105 -2.49 -16.84 -5.40
C VAL A 105 -2.94 -18.28 -5.21
N TYR A 106 -2.88 -19.07 -6.28
CA TYR A 106 -3.32 -20.46 -6.25
C TYR A 106 -2.32 -21.40 -6.91
N SER A 107 -2.35 -22.68 -6.55
CA SER A 107 -1.48 -23.68 -7.14
C SER A 107 -1.73 -23.83 -8.65
N GLY A 108 -0.66 -23.89 -9.44
CA GLY A 108 -0.74 -23.86 -10.92
C GLY A 108 -0.82 -22.47 -11.54
N SER A 109 -0.98 -21.39 -10.74
CA SER A 109 -0.94 -20.00 -11.24
C SER A 109 0.45 -19.51 -11.66
N GLY A 110 1.50 -20.30 -11.43
CA GLY A 110 2.91 -19.91 -11.64
C GLY A 110 3.50 -19.01 -10.54
N ARG A 111 2.72 -18.68 -9.50
CA ARG A 111 3.15 -17.80 -8.39
C ARG A 111 3.76 -18.54 -7.19
N PHE A 112 3.55 -19.85 -7.11
CA PHE A 112 4.29 -20.69 -6.17
C PHE A 112 5.61 -21.13 -6.78
N LYS A 113 6.66 -21.15 -5.96
CA LYS A 113 7.88 -21.93 -6.20
C LYS A 113 7.85 -23.18 -5.34
N ALA A 114 8.49 -24.24 -5.80
CA ALA A 114 8.58 -25.51 -5.09
C ALA A 114 10.04 -25.92 -4.87
N TYR A 115 10.30 -26.49 -3.71
CA TYR A 115 11.61 -27.02 -3.33
C TYR A 115 11.43 -28.36 -2.63
N GLN A 116 12.11 -29.39 -3.13
CA GLN A 116 12.18 -30.68 -2.46
C GLN A 116 13.38 -30.69 -1.53
N SER A 117 13.15 -30.87 -0.24
CA SER A 117 14.24 -30.97 0.73
C SER A 117 14.96 -32.32 0.68
N ASN A 118 16.11 -32.37 1.36
CA ASN A 118 16.82 -33.60 1.71
C ASN A 118 16.59 -34.02 3.17
N ILE A 119 15.68 -33.35 3.88
CA ILE A 119 15.37 -33.65 5.28
C ILE A 119 14.27 -34.71 5.30
N THR A 120 14.55 -35.88 5.89
CA THR A 120 13.56 -36.94 6.06
C THR A 120 12.37 -36.43 6.87
N SER A 121 11.17 -36.67 6.34
CA SER A 121 9.92 -36.31 6.99
C SER A 121 9.39 -37.45 7.85
N SER A 122 8.80 -37.11 9.00
CA SER A 122 8.16 -38.07 9.90
C SER A 122 7.09 -37.40 10.77
N GLY A 123 6.18 -38.21 11.29
CA GLY A 123 5.09 -37.75 12.16
C GLY A 123 3.94 -37.08 11.39
N TRP A 124 2.95 -36.62 12.16
CA TRP A 124 1.77 -35.88 11.70
C TRP A 124 1.82 -34.45 12.24
N ALA A 125 1.29 -33.43 11.58
CA ALA A 125 1.49 -32.01 11.94
C ALA A 125 0.97 -31.66 13.33
N GLN A 126 -0.07 -32.35 13.80
CA GLN A 126 -0.62 -32.15 15.15
C GLN A 126 0.29 -32.73 16.24
N ASN A 127 1.00 -33.83 15.95
CA ASN A 127 1.75 -34.61 16.95
C ASN A 127 3.24 -34.79 16.56
N GLY A 128 3.76 -33.98 15.63
CA GLY A 128 5.05 -34.18 14.97
C GLY A 128 5.30 -33.19 13.81
N GLY A 129 6.09 -33.63 12.82
CA GLY A 129 6.51 -32.81 11.69
C GLY A 129 7.84 -32.07 11.93
N PRO A 130 8.18 -31.07 11.10
CA PRO A 130 9.47 -30.39 11.18
C PRO A 130 9.54 -29.51 12.44
N ASN A 131 10.64 -29.60 13.18
CA ASN A 131 10.90 -28.71 14.31
C ASN A 131 11.31 -27.29 13.85
N ALA A 132 11.42 -26.35 14.77
CA ALA A 132 11.72 -24.94 14.45
C ALA A 132 13.03 -24.75 13.64
N SER A 133 14.08 -25.52 13.95
CA SER A 133 15.35 -25.46 13.22
C SER A 133 15.19 -25.98 11.79
N GLN A 134 14.48 -27.10 11.62
CA GLN A 134 14.16 -27.65 10.31
C GLN A 134 13.30 -26.67 9.50
N ILE A 135 12.29 -26.03 10.09
CA ILE A 135 11.47 -25.01 9.43
C ILE A 135 12.33 -23.88 8.87
N ASN A 136 13.28 -23.36 9.67
CA ASN A 136 14.19 -22.30 9.22
C ASN A 136 15.06 -22.77 8.05
N ALA A 137 15.62 -23.98 8.11
CA ALA A 137 16.42 -24.56 7.05
C ALA A 137 15.61 -24.78 5.76
N LEU A 138 14.39 -25.32 5.88
CA LEU A 138 13.48 -25.60 4.78
C LEU A 138 13.07 -24.31 4.05
N ILE A 139 12.68 -23.26 4.78
CA ILE A 139 12.29 -21.99 4.19
C ILE A 139 13.48 -21.31 3.52
N SER A 140 14.63 -21.25 4.20
CA SER A 140 15.85 -20.65 3.64
C SER A 140 16.27 -21.34 2.34
N ALA A 141 16.25 -22.68 2.33
CA ALA A 141 16.60 -23.46 1.14
C ALA A 141 15.58 -23.29 0.01
N SER A 142 14.28 -23.20 0.34
CA SER A 142 13.22 -22.94 -0.65
C SER A 142 13.35 -21.55 -1.28
N LEU A 143 13.65 -20.52 -0.49
CA LEU A 143 13.87 -19.16 -1.01
C LEU A 143 15.11 -19.07 -1.90
N ALA A 144 16.18 -19.81 -1.57
CA ALA A 144 17.40 -19.83 -2.36
C ALA A 144 17.31 -20.68 -3.64
N ASN A 145 16.61 -21.82 -3.58
CA ASN A 145 16.69 -22.86 -4.62
C ASN A 145 15.33 -23.21 -5.26
N GLY A 146 14.26 -22.52 -4.88
CA GLY A 146 12.90 -22.81 -5.33
C GLY A 146 12.76 -22.76 -6.85
N GLN A 147 12.18 -23.81 -7.42
CA GLN A 147 11.95 -23.95 -8.85
C GLN A 147 10.47 -23.76 -9.19
N SER A 148 10.16 -23.69 -10.49
CA SER A 148 8.77 -23.82 -10.91
C SER A 148 8.24 -25.20 -10.48
N PRO A 149 7.10 -25.27 -9.76
CA PRO A 149 6.47 -26.52 -9.44
C PRO A 149 6.11 -27.23 -10.74
N TYR A 150 6.14 -28.54 -10.71
CA TYR A 150 5.57 -29.29 -11.80
C TYR A 150 4.06 -29.40 -11.60
N ASN A 151 3.35 -29.51 -12.71
CA ASN A 151 1.90 -29.51 -12.74
C ASN A 151 1.37 -30.86 -13.22
N PHE A 152 0.30 -31.34 -12.62
CA PHE A 152 -0.41 -32.51 -13.15
C PHE A 152 -1.32 -32.17 -14.35
N PRO A 153 -1.57 -33.16 -15.23
CA PRO A 153 -2.69 -33.13 -16.16
C PRO A 153 -4.02 -33.06 -15.41
N GLY A 154 -4.99 -32.32 -15.95
CA GLY A 154 -6.26 -32.02 -15.29
C GLY A 154 -6.23 -30.73 -14.46
N THR A 155 -7.31 -30.46 -13.73
CA THR A 155 -7.42 -29.33 -12.80
C THR A 155 -7.98 -29.83 -11.47
N VAL A 156 -7.83 -29.03 -10.41
CA VAL A 156 -8.42 -29.36 -9.10
C VAL A 156 -9.95 -29.42 -9.21
N ALA A 157 -10.54 -28.55 -10.04
CA ALA A 157 -11.98 -28.47 -10.23
C ALA A 157 -12.53 -29.64 -11.09
N SER A 158 -11.86 -29.98 -12.19
CA SER A 158 -12.30 -31.07 -13.09
C SER A 158 -11.81 -32.45 -12.68
N GLY A 159 -10.88 -32.51 -11.73
CA GLY A 159 -10.28 -33.72 -11.22
C GLY A 159 -8.87 -33.97 -11.75
N THR A 160 -8.01 -34.45 -10.85
CA THR A 160 -6.62 -34.80 -11.13
C THR A 160 -6.33 -36.17 -10.53
N SER A 161 -5.93 -37.17 -11.33
CA SER A 161 -5.57 -38.49 -10.80
C SER A 161 -4.26 -38.40 -9.99
N PRO A 162 -4.16 -39.05 -8.81
CA PRO A 162 -5.13 -39.94 -8.17
C PRO A 162 -6.17 -39.24 -7.27
N TRP A 163 -6.04 -37.93 -7.04
CA TRP A 163 -6.85 -37.21 -6.05
C TRP A 163 -8.32 -36.98 -6.46
N GLY A 164 -8.64 -37.01 -7.75
CA GLY A 164 -9.96 -36.65 -8.26
C GLY A 164 -10.23 -35.14 -8.13
N SER A 165 -11.50 -34.76 -8.20
CA SER A 165 -11.95 -33.37 -8.06
C SER A 165 -12.11 -32.97 -6.60
N LEU A 166 -11.77 -31.72 -6.28
CA LEU A 166 -12.00 -31.14 -4.95
C LEU A 166 -12.74 -29.81 -5.05
N ASN A 167 -13.68 -29.61 -4.12
CA ASN A 167 -14.41 -28.37 -3.99
C ASN A 167 -13.66 -27.43 -3.04
N PHE A 168 -13.00 -26.42 -3.61
CA PHE A 168 -12.31 -25.40 -2.83
C PHE A 168 -13.23 -24.20 -2.54
N PRO A 169 -13.31 -23.75 -1.28
CA PRO A 169 -13.79 -22.41 -1.01
C PRO A 169 -12.96 -21.38 -1.79
N LEU A 170 -13.58 -20.27 -2.22
CA LEU A 170 -12.97 -19.20 -3.01
C LEU A 170 -12.59 -19.57 -4.46
N ALA A 171 -13.08 -20.68 -5.01
CA ALA A 171 -12.81 -21.07 -6.40
C ALA A 171 -13.20 -20.00 -7.44
N ASN A 172 -14.21 -19.17 -7.15
CA ASN A 172 -14.62 -18.04 -8.00
C ASN A 172 -13.59 -16.90 -8.07
N SER A 173 -12.59 -16.90 -7.20
CA SER A 173 -11.53 -15.89 -7.17
C SER A 173 -10.29 -16.25 -7.98
N VAL A 174 -10.29 -17.41 -8.62
CA VAL A 174 -9.14 -17.95 -9.35
C VAL A 174 -9.57 -18.44 -10.74
N ASN A 175 -8.61 -18.58 -11.65
CA ASN A 175 -8.86 -19.24 -12.93
C ASN A 175 -8.77 -20.76 -12.74
N THR A 176 -9.92 -21.43 -12.71
CA THR A 176 -10.03 -22.86 -12.45
C THR A 176 -9.37 -23.74 -13.53
N ASN A 177 -9.17 -23.23 -14.75
CA ASN A 177 -8.43 -23.94 -15.80
C ASN A 177 -6.93 -24.06 -15.47
N ASN A 178 -6.40 -23.12 -14.68
CA ASN A 178 -5.01 -23.10 -14.24
C ASN A 178 -4.83 -23.59 -12.81
N PHE A 179 -5.92 -23.84 -12.06
CA PHE A 179 -5.84 -24.33 -10.69
C PHE A 179 -5.55 -25.82 -10.68
N LYS A 180 -4.32 -26.19 -10.29
CA LYS A 180 -3.78 -27.54 -10.44
C LYS A 180 -3.16 -28.04 -9.14
N TRP A 181 -3.11 -29.36 -8.99
CA TRP A 181 -2.19 -30.00 -8.05
C TRP A 181 -0.75 -29.80 -8.54
N ILE A 182 0.15 -29.46 -7.60
CA ILE A 182 1.56 -29.21 -7.88
C ILE A 182 2.49 -30.06 -7.01
N TRP A 183 3.67 -30.40 -7.55
CA TRP A 183 4.71 -31.15 -6.84
C TRP A 183 6.08 -30.44 -6.89
N SER A 184 6.91 -30.72 -5.89
CA SER A 184 8.28 -30.22 -5.75
C SER A 184 9.33 -31.10 -6.40
N THR A 185 9.01 -32.36 -6.70
CA THR A 185 9.92 -33.33 -7.34
C THR A 185 9.17 -34.31 -8.22
N ASN A 186 9.81 -34.81 -9.27
CA ASN A 186 9.30 -35.91 -10.08
C ASN A 186 9.34 -37.27 -9.35
N ASN A 187 10.10 -37.40 -8.25
CA ASN A 187 10.10 -38.60 -7.42
C ASN A 187 9.04 -38.52 -6.32
N LEU A 188 7.81 -38.89 -6.68
CA LEU A 188 6.64 -38.75 -5.81
C LEU A 188 6.61 -39.68 -4.59
N ARG A 189 7.56 -40.59 -4.46
CA ARG A 189 7.68 -41.51 -3.31
C ARG A 189 8.71 -41.04 -2.29
N LYS A 190 9.35 -39.89 -2.50
CA LYS A 190 10.41 -39.38 -1.64
C LYS A 190 9.85 -38.99 -0.27
N LYS A 191 10.32 -39.61 0.81
CA LYS A 191 9.89 -39.30 2.20
C LYS A 191 10.66 -38.10 2.78
N THR A 192 10.66 -36.98 2.06
CA THR A 192 11.24 -35.72 2.56
C THR A 192 10.25 -34.58 2.42
N TYR A 193 10.48 -33.48 3.14
CA TYR A 193 9.57 -32.33 3.09
C TYR A 193 9.60 -31.65 1.72
N SER A 194 8.40 -31.35 1.23
CA SER A 194 8.11 -30.55 0.05
C SER A 194 7.75 -29.14 0.51
N VAL A 195 8.44 -28.11 0.03
CA VAL A 195 8.19 -26.72 0.43
C VAL A 195 7.66 -25.97 -0.77
N PHE A 196 6.51 -25.33 -0.62
CA PHE A 196 5.91 -24.50 -1.65
C PHE A 196 5.76 -23.07 -1.14
N THR A 197 6.46 -22.14 -1.77
CA THR A 197 6.60 -20.78 -1.27
C THR A 197 6.02 -19.78 -2.27
N THR A 198 5.24 -18.82 -1.77
CA THR A 198 4.95 -17.56 -2.48
C THR A 198 5.49 -16.39 -1.65
N THR A 199 5.97 -15.36 -2.33
CA THR A 199 6.30 -14.09 -1.70
C THR A 199 5.03 -13.35 -1.27
N CYS A 200 5.11 -12.54 -0.22
CA CYS A 200 3.94 -11.86 0.34
C CYS A 200 3.41 -10.72 -0.55
N ASP A 201 4.26 -10.12 -1.38
CA ASP A 201 3.87 -9.10 -2.38
C ASP A 201 2.96 -9.65 -3.50
N ASN A 202 2.97 -10.96 -3.75
CA ASN A 202 1.98 -11.61 -4.61
C ASN A 202 0.56 -11.61 -3.99
N LEU A 203 0.46 -11.52 -2.66
CA LEU A 203 -0.80 -11.62 -1.90
C LEU A 203 -1.32 -10.27 -1.42
N VAL A 204 -0.43 -9.46 -0.85
CA VAL A 204 -0.75 -8.24 -0.13
C VAL A 204 -0.14 -7.05 -0.87
N LYS A 205 -0.97 -6.03 -1.11
CA LYS A 205 -0.50 -4.77 -1.67
C LYS A 205 0.15 -3.96 -0.57
N ALA A 206 1.33 -3.42 -0.86
CA ALA A 206 2.02 -2.54 0.05
C ALA A 206 1.15 -1.30 0.32
N LYS A 207 0.96 -0.95 1.59
CA LYS A 207 0.39 0.34 1.92
C LYS A 207 1.40 1.41 1.57
N PRO A 208 0.96 2.53 0.98
CA PRO A 208 1.89 3.60 0.71
C PRO A 208 2.39 4.20 2.03
N VAL A 209 3.64 4.64 2.03
CA VAL A 209 4.35 5.12 3.23
C VAL A 209 4.62 6.60 3.09
N ALA A 210 4.22 7.40 4.09
CA ALA A 210 4.41 8.85 4.13
C ALA A 210 5.87 9.25 3.82
N VAL A 211 6.14 9.75 2.61
CA VAL A 211 7.44 10.34 2.26
C VAL A 211 7.35 11.85 2.47
N PRO A 212 8.17 12.45 3.33
CA PRO A 212 8.24 13.90 3.46
C PRO A 212 8.72 14.51 2.13
N MET A 213 7.83 15.21 1.44
CA MET A 213 8.18 15.98 0.25
C MET A 213 8.74 17.35 0.67
N PRO A 214 9.96 17.72 0.23
CA PRO A 214 10.49 19.06 0.45
C PRO A 214 9.60 20.10 -0.25
N GLY A 215 9.31 21.21 0.44
CA GLY A 215 8.55 22.30 -0.15
C GLY A 215 8.09 23.34 0.87
N GLU A 216 7.37 24.34 0.35
CA GLU A 216 6.72 25.39 1.11
C GLU A 216 5.32 24.94 1.57
N HIS A 217 4.94 25.27 2.80
CA HIS A 217 3.54 25.22 3.23
C HIS A 217 2.86 26.55 2.96
N TYR A 218 1.64 26.53 2.45
CA TYR A 218 0.86 27.74 2.19
C TYR A 218 -0.42 27.79 3.02
N GLN A 219 -0.71 28.96 3.58
CA GLN A 219 -2.04 29.29 4.10
C GLN A 219 -2.73 30.23 3.12
N CYS A 220 -3.87 29.79 2.58
CA CYS A 220 -4.63 30.53 1.59
C CYS A 220 -5.82 31.27 2.22
N TYR A 221 -6.10 32.47 1.70
CA TYR A 221 -7.16 33.36 2.13
C TYR A 221 -8.03 33.73 0.93
N ASN A 222 -9.34 33.78 1.11
CA ASN A 222 -10.27 34.21 0.07
C ASN A 222 -10.00 35.68 -0.34
N VAL A 223 -9.99 35.94 -1.65
CA VAL A 223 -9.86 37.28 -2.22
C VAL A 223 -11.25 37.91 -2.35
N LYS A 224 -11.50 38.99 -1.59
CA LYS A 224 -12.80 39.70 -1.62
C LYS A 224 -12.92 40.67 -2.80
N GLU A 225 -11.80 41.27 -3.20
CA GLU A 225 -11.74 42.28 -4.25
C GLU A 225 -10.59 41.95 -5.21
N GLY A 226 -10.91 41.75 -6.48
CA GLY A 226 -9.93 41.38 -7.51
C GLY A 226 -10.49 41.34 -8.93
N ASP A 227 -11.77 41.65 -9.11
CA ASP A 227 -12.56 41.44 -10.32
C ASP A 227 -12.21 42.40 -11.49
N ARG A 228 -11.19 43.25 -11.31
CA ARG A 228 -10.74 44.22 -12.33
C ARG A 228 -9.72 43.65 -13.31
N LEU A 229 -9.26 42.41 -13.10
CA LEU A 229 -8.29 41.77 -13.98
C LEU A 229 -8.99 41.22 -15.23
N PRO A 230 -8.49 41.52 -16.44
CA PRO A 230 -9.03 40.93 -17.66
C PRO A 230 -8.79 39.41 -17.68
N ASN A 231 -9.66 38.70 -18.40
CA ASN A 231 -9.49 37.27 -18.62
C ASN A 231 -8.23 37.02 -19.45
N GLU A 232 -7.45 36.02 -19.07
CA GLU A 232 -6.18 35.69 -19.74
C GLU A 232 -6.22 34.28 -20.34
N THR A 233 -5.80 34.14 -21.60
CA THR A 233 -5.72 32.82 -22.25
C THR A 233 -4.32 32.25 -22.11
N ILE A 234 -4.20 31.08 -21.51
CA ILE A 234 -2.91 30.41 -21.27
C ILE A 234 -2.88 29.00 -21.85
N MET A 235 -1.66 28.52 -22.07
CA MET A 235 -1.38 27.11 -22.35
C MET A 235 -0.83 26.47 -21.07
N ILE A 236 -1.41 25.35 -20.65
CA ILE A 236 -1.02 24.61 -19.45
C ILE A 236 -0.56 23.22 -19.89
N GLU A 237 0.51 22.74 -19.27
CA GLU A 237 1.01 21.39 -19.45
C GLU A 237 1.36 20.82 -18.07
N ASP A 238 0.77 19.67 -17.75
CA ASP A 238 1.04 18.90 -16.55
C ASP A 238 1.04 17.39 -16.90
N GLN A 239 1.15 16.51 -15.91
CA GLN A 239 1.17 15.06 -16.14
C GLN A 239 -0.13 14.50 -16.77
N PHE A 240 -1.20 15.31 -16.79
CA PHE A 240 -2.48 14.97 -17.39
C PHE A 240 -2.60 15.47 -18.84
N GLY A 241 -1.58 16.15 -19.36
CA GLY A 241 -1.45 16.58 -20.74
C GLY A 241 -1.44 18.09 -20.93
N LYS A 242 -1.43 18.49 -22.20
CA LYS A 242 -1.35 19.89 -22.64
C LYS A 242 -2.72 20.40 -23.10
N THR A 243 -3.11 21.59 -22.65
CA THR A 243 -4.41 22.19 -22.99
C THR A 243 -4.36 23.73 -22.98
N ARG A 244 -5.36 24.34 -23.62
CA ARG A 244 -5.63 25.77 -23.57
C ARG A 244 -6.69 26.04 -22.51
N ALA A 245 -6.50 27.08 -21.69
CA ALA A 245 -7.48 27.51 -20.70
C ALA A 245 -7.60 29.04 -20.64
N VAL A 246 -8.73 29.53 -20.16
CA VAL A 246 -8.99 30.95 -19.92
C VAL A 246 -9.14 31.16 -18.41
N LEU A 247 -8.22 31.94 -17.83
CA LEU A 247 -8.24 32.35 -16.44
C LEU A 247 -9.20 33.52 -16.23
N GLY A 248 -9.91 33.50 -15.11
CA GLY A 248 -10.80 34.57 -14.68
C GLY A 248 -10.17 35.42 -13.58
N LYS A 249 -10.93 35.63 -12.50
CA LYS A 249 -10.54 36.49 -11.40
C LYS A 249 -9.71 35.74 -10.33
N PRO A 250 -8.87 36.45 -9.56
CA PRO A 250 -8.17 35.86 -8.43
C PRO A 250 -9.17 35.52 -7.33
N VAL A 251 -9.04 34.34 -6.74
CA VAL A 251 -9.95 33.83 -5.70
C VAL A 251 -9.22 33.44 -4.43
N LEU A 252 -7.93 33.10 -4.50
CA LEU A 252 -7.10 32.84 -3.32
C LEU A 252 -5.79 33.63 -3.34
N LEU A 253 -5.41 34.16 -2.18
CA LEU A 253 -4.06 34.62 -1.88
C LEU A 253 -3.43 33.65 -0.87
N CYS A 254 -2.32 33.03 -1.24
CA CYS A 254 -1.64 32.03 -0.45
C CYS A 254 -0.29 32.55 0.05
N ASN A 255 -0.12 32.60 1.37
CA ASN A 255 1.11 33.05 2.02
C ASN A 255 1.96 31.86 2.44
N PRO A 256 3.30 31.93 2.30
CA PRO A 256 4.17 30.93 2.89
C PRO A 256 3.98 30.92 4.41
N SER A 257 3.93 29.72 4.99
CA SER A 257 3.54 29.49 6.37
C SER A 257 4.47 28.48 7.04
N SER A 258 4.67 28.64 8.34
CA SER A 258 5.29 27.61 9.17
C SER A 258 4.23 26.72 9.79
N LYS A 259 4.61 25.49 10.14
CA LYS A 259 3.72 24.53 10.80
C LYS A 259 4.46 23.73 11.86
N ARG A 260 3.76 23.37 12.94
CA ARG A 260 4.20 22.33 13.89
C ARG A 260 3.27 21.12 13.78
N HIS A 261 3.82 19.92 13.62
CA HIS A 261 3.05 18.67 13.55
C HIS A 261 3.90 17.48 13.99
N ASN A 262 3.41 16.65 14.91
CA ASN A 262 4.10 15.47 15.47
C ASN A 262 5.56 15.75 15.85
N ASP A 263 5.76 16.77 16.70
CA ASP A 263 7.06 17.27 17.17
C ASP A 263 8.03 17.78 16.09
N LYS A 264 7.60 17.79 14.82
CA LYS A 264 8.36 18.41 13.72
C LYS A 264 7.91 19.85 13.51
N PHE A 265 8.88 20.72 13.30
CA PHE A 265 8.66 22.11 12.91
C PHE A 265 9.08 22.31 11.46
N PHE A 266 8.14 22.82 10.66
CA PHE A 266 8.32 23.17 9.26
C PHE A 266 8.41 24.68 9.16
N ARG A 267 9.59 25.19 8.82
CA ARG A 267 9.86 26.63 8.70
C ARG A 267 9.48 27.15 7.31
N ILE A 268 9.18 28.46 7.24
CA ILE A 268 9.12 29.18 5.97
C ILE A 268 10.53 29.20 5.35
N GLN A 269 10.68 28.74 4.10
CA GLN A 269 11.93 28.76 3.35
C GLN A 269 12.09 30.06 2.57
N ASN A 270 11.04 30.53 1.89
CA ASN A 270 11.02 31.81 1.18
C ASN A 270 9.80 32.67 1.58
N LYS A 271 10.06 33.77 2.30
CA LYS A 271 9.03 34.70 2.79
C LYS A 271 8.38 35.55 1.69
N GLU A 272 9.02 35.69 0.54
CA GLU A 272 8.59 36.54 -0.58
C GLU A 272 7.83 35.75 -1.65
N ARG A 273 7.87 34.42 -1.60
CA ARG A 273 7.19 33.55 -2.55
C ARG A 273 5.74 33.34 -2.10
N HIS A 274 4.85 34.24 -2.49
CA HIS A 274 3.41 34.05 -2.35
C HIS A 274 2.84 33.35 -3.60
N LEU A 275 1.62 32.85 -3.51
CA LEU A 275 0.84 32.42 -4.68
C LEU A 275 -0.46 33.20 -4.76
N VAL A 276 -0.90 33.54 -5.97
CA VAL A 276 -2.27 33.98 -6.25
C VAL A 276 -2.91 32.94 -7.15
N CYS A 277 -4.09 32.45 -6.77
CA CYS A 277 -4.82 31.44 -7.52
C CYS A 277 -6.04 32.04 -8.21
N TYR A 278 -6.21 31.68 -9.47
CA TYR A 278 -7.27 32.14 -10.37
C TYR A 278 -8.22 30.99 -10.67
N ASN A 279 -9.50 31.30 -10.82
CA ASN A 279 -10.48 30.34 -11.32
C ASN A 279 -10.41 30.23 -12.86
N TYR A 280 -11.01 29.16 -13.39
CA TYR A 280 -11.17 28.97 -14.83
C TYR A 280 -12.52 29.51 -15.31
N VAL A 281 -12.52 30.35 -16.35
CA VAL A 281 -13.73 30.77 -17.07
C VAL A 281 -14.07 29.76 -18.17
N LYS A 282 -13.04 29.25 -18.85
CA LYS A 282 -13.17 28.22 -19.89
C LYS A 282 -11.97 27.27 -19.81
N GLN A 283 -12.23 25.97 -19.89
CA GLN A 283 -11.20 24.94 -19.93
C GLN A 283 -11.72 23.69 -20.65
N ASP A 284 -10.81 22.92 -21.24
CA ASP A 284 -11.13 21.59 -21.74
C ASP A 284 -11.26 20.59 -20.59
N LYS A 285 -12.04 19.52 -20.81
CA LYS A 285 -12.19 18.44 -19.83
C LYS A 285 -10.86 17.72 -19.61
N VAL A 286 -10.55 17.47 -18.34
CA VAL A 286 -9.42 16.60 -17.93
C VAL A 286 -9.88 15.16 -17.87
N ARG A 287 -9.02 14.26 -18.34
CA ARG A 287 -9.20 12.82 -18.12
C ARG A 287 -8.90 12.47 -16.66
N SER A 288 -9.85 11.85 -15.99
CA SER A 288 -9.62 11.30 -14.66
C SER A 288 -8.64 10.13 -14.70
N GLN A 289 -7.74 10.13 -13.74
CA GLN A 289 -6.69 9.14 -13.51
C GLN A 289 -6.69 8.76 -12.02
N ARG A 290 -6.36 7.50 -11.73
CA ARG A 290 -6.09 7.04 -10.36
C ARG A 290 -4.67 7.44 -10.00
N LEU A 291 -4.51 8.06 -8.84
CA LEU A 291 -3.26 8.61 -8.34
C LEU A 291 -3.04 8.12 -6.92
N GLU A 292 -1.79 8.04 -6.53
CA GLU A 292 -1.39 7.84 -5.14
C GLU A 292 -0.82 9.16 -4.63
N ILE A 293 -1.44 9.73 -3.60
CA ILE A 293 -0.87 10.85 -2.88
C ILE A 293 -0.08 10.32 -1.70
N ASN A 294 1.05 10.95 -1.46
CA ASN A 294 1.93 10.56 -0.39
C ASN A 294 2.49 11.83 0.25
N ASN A 295 1.84 12.25 1.32
CA ASN A 295 2.21 13.46 2.05
C ASN A 295 2.23 13.18 3.55
N GLN A 296 2.61 14.21 4.30
CA GLN A 296 2.79 14.14 5.75
C GLN A 296 1.51 13.95 6.59
N PHE A 297 0.33 13.85 5.97
CA PHE A 297 -0.95 13.67 6.66
C PHE A 297 -1.46 12.24 6.59
N ALA A 298 -1.35 11.60 5.43
CA ALA A 298 -1.41 10.16 5.22
C ALA A 298 -1.25 9.91 3.71
N PRO A 299 -0.66 8.78 3.30
CA PRO A 299 -0.76 8.35 1.92
C PRO A 299 -2.16 7.81 1.61
N ASP A 300 -2.66 8.09 0.40
CA ASP A 300 -4.00 7.68 -0.03
C ASP A 300 -4.06 7.51 -1.55
N GLN A 301 -5.05 6.75 -2.02
CA GLN A 301 -5.39 6.66 -3.44
C GLN A 301 -6.55 7.58 -3.76
N ILE A 302 -6.34 8.50 -4.69
CA ILE A 302 -7.35 9.45 -5.14
C ILE A 302 -7.61 9.31 -6.63
N VAL A 303 -8.72 9.88 -7.08
CA VAL A 303 -9.01 10.07 -8.50
C VAL A 303 -9.08 11.57 -8.74
N ASN A 304 -8.32 12.11 -9.71
CA ASN A 304 -8.41 13.53 -10.00
C ASN A 304 -9.73 13.89 -10.68
N GLY A 305 -10.28 15.03 -10.25
CA GLY A 305 -11.40 15.69 -10.90
C GLY A 305 -10.97 16.65 -12.01
N GLN A 306 -11.83 17.61 -12.30
CA GLN A 306 -11.52 18.73 -13.21
C GLN A 306 -10.58 19.74 -12.52
N ARG A 307 -9.90 20.60 -13.30
CA ARG A 307 -9.06 21.65 -12.72
C ARG A 307 -9.93 22.70 -12.06
N GLU A 308 -9.60 23.06 -10.82
CA GLU A 308 -10.35 24.06 -10.07
C GLU A 308 -9.68 25.43 -10.12
N LEU A 309 -8.36 25.47 -9.93
CA LEU A 309 -7.58 26.71 -9.81
C LEU A 309 -6.23 26.62 -10.53
N PHE A 310 -5.76 27.76 -11.04
CA PHE A 310 -4.38 27.93 -11.50
C PHE A 310 -3.65 28.93 -10.58
N CYS A 311 -2.61 28.47 -9.89
CA CYS A 311 -1.86 29.29 -8.94
C CYS A 311 -0.53 29.74 -9.53
N VAL A 312 -0.23 31.04 -9.46
CA VAL A 312 1.01 31.63 -9.95
C VAL A 312 1.85 32.21 -8.81
N PRO A 313 3.19 32.09 -8.85
CA PRO A 313 4.08 32.84 -7.95
C PRO A 313 3.81 34.33 -8.03
N SER A 314 3.81 35.01 -6.88
CA SER A 314 3.48 36.43 -6.79
C SER A 314 4.23 37.10 -5.64
N SER A 315 4.58 38.37 -5.82
CA SER A 315 5.02 39.24 -4.73
C SER A 315 3.82 39.95 -4.11
N LYS A 316 3.94 40.39 -2.86
CA LYS A 316 2.91 41.14 -2.15
C LYS A 316 3.52 42.36 -1.47
N LYS A 317 2.83 43.50 -1.57
CA LYS A 317 3.07 44.68 -0.74
C LYS A 317 1.88 44.92 0.16
N HIS A 318 2.13 45.25 1.43
CA HIS A 318 1.08 45.73 2.32
C HIS A 318 0.76 47.18 1.97
N LEU A 319 -0.47 47.42 1.55
CA LEU A 319 -1.03 48.76 1.47
C LEU A 319 -1.56 49.16 2.85
N SER A 320 -1.85 50.44 3.04
CA SER A 320 -2.33 51.00 4.32
C SER A 320 -3.43 50.14 4.95
N ARG A 321 -3.42 50.05 6.29
CA ARG A 321 -4.41 49.25 7.01
C ARG A 321 -5.81 49.79 6.73
N ILE A 322 -6.70 48.91 6.28
CA ILE A 322 -8.14 49.19 6.30
C ILE A 322 -8.56 49.13 7.77
N ASN A 323 -8.71 50.29 8.41
CA ASN A 323 -9.37 50.37 9.71
C ASN A 323 -10.85 50.06 9.49
N PRO A 324 -11.42 48.99 10.07
CA PRO A 324 -12.81 48.60 9.81
C PRO A 324 -13.88 49.61 10.28
N GLY A 325 -13.49 50.77 10.83
CA GLY A 325 -14.39 51.74 11.46
C GLY A 325 -14.23 53.20 11.04
N ARG A 326 -13.48 53.54 9.97
CA ARG A 326 -13.42 54.94 9.49
C ARG A 326 -14.15 55.06 8.14
N PRO A 327 -15.25 55.84 8.05
CA PRO A 327 -15.91 56.08 6.77
C PRO A 327 -14.91 56.75 5.81
N ILE A 328 -14.82 56.21 4.59
CA ILE A 328 -14.07 56.84 3.50
C ILE A 328 -14.80 58.12 3.14
N LYS A 329 -14.22 59.30 3.43
CA LYS A 329 -14.71 60.56 2.86
C LYS A 329 -14.51 60.48 1.34
N LYS A 330 -15.60 60.47 0.58
CA LYS A 330 -15.56 60.76 -0.85
C LYS A 330 -15.06 62.20 -1.01
N GLU A 331 -13.89 62.39 -1.62
CA GLU A 331 -13.51 63.70 -2.13
C GLU A 331 -14.50 64.09 -3.23
N ALA A 332 -15.32 65.10 -2.94
CA ALA A 332 -16.16 65.74 -3.92
C ALA A 332 -15.27 66.52 -4.88
N GLY A 333 -15.42 66.26 -6.18
CA GLY A 333 -14.72 66.97 -7.24
C GLY A 333 -14.98 68.47 -7.15
N VAL A 334 -13.89 69.25 -7.19
CA VAL A 334 -13.96 70.69 -7.46
C VAL A 334 -13.44 70.90 -8.88
N SER A 335 -14.38 71.03 -9.80
CA SER A 335 -14.17 71.66 -11.10
C SER A 335 -13.86 73.15 -10.90
N ARG A 336 -12.72 73.62 -11.43
CA ARG A 336 -12.53 75.04 -11.77
C ARG A 336 -11.86 75.18 -13.14
N PRO A 337 -12.23 76.23 -13.91
CA PRO A 337 -12.16 76.23 -15.36
C PRO A 337 -10.81 76.68 -15.92
N LEU A 338 -10.52 76.21 -17.14
CA LEU A 338 -9.47 76.70 -18.02
C LEU A 338 -9.60 78.20 -18.24
N ASN A 339 -8.50 78.93 -18.05
CA ASN A 339 -8.36 80.30 -18.54
C ASN A 339 -7.10 80.38 -19.41
N PHE A 340 -7.31 80.53 -20.71
CA PHE A 340 -6.31 80.95 -21.69
C PHE A 340 -5.97 82.43 -21.42
N LYS A 341 -4.68 82.78 -21.38
CA LYS A 341 -4.20 84.08 -21.85
C LYS A 341 -2.80 83.95 -22.44
N ALA A 342 -2.70 84.47 -23.66
CA ALA A 342 -1.49 84.61 -24.45
C ALA A 342 -0.56 85.70 -23.87
N HIS A 343 0.74 85.44 -23.84
CA HIS A 343 1.74 86.07 -24.72
C HIS A 343 3.08 85.35 -24.59
#